data_AF-A0A969LQY4-F1
#
_entry.id   AF-A0A969LQY4-F1
#
_cell.length_a   1.000
_cell.length_b   1.000
_cell.length_c   1.000
_cell.angle_alpha   90.00
_cell.angle_beta   90.00
_cell.angle_gamma   90.00
#
_symmetry.space_group_name_H-M   'P 1'
#
loop_
_entity.id
_entity.type
_entity.pdbx_description
1 polymer ?
#
loop_
_entity_poly.entity_id
_entity_poly.type
_entity_poly.pdbx_seq_one_letter_code
_entity_poly.pdbx_strand_id
1 'polypeptide(L)' 'MERSNILHALEATKWKVSGEQGAAKLLGLNASTLSSRMKALKIHKPAAS' A
#
# COMPACT_ATOMS: atom_id res chain seq x y z
N MET A 1 6.00 -10.86 7.72
CA MET A 1 5.91 -9.47 8.24
C MET A 1 5.62 -8.45 7.13
N GLU A 2 6.39 -8.43 6.05
CA GLU A 2 6.31 -7.32 5.05
C GLU A 2 4.93 -7.16 4.38
N ARG A 3 4.28 -8.26 3.98
CA ARG A 3 2.92 -8.24 3.40
C ARG A 3 1.88 -7.66 4.36
N SER A 4 1.88 -8.08 5.62
CA SER A 4 0.93 -7.57 6.63
C SER A 4 1.16 -6.11 6.93
N ASN A 5 2.41 -5.63 6.97
CA ASN A 5 2.70 -4.21 7.17
C ASN A 5 2.15 -3.35 6.03
N ILE A 6 2.31 -3.80 4.78
CA ILE A 6 1.75 -3.13 3.61
C ILE A 6 0.23 -3.14 3.64
N LEU A 7 -0.39 -4.28 3.98
CA LEU A 7 -1.84 -4.40 4.12
C LEU A 7 -2.39 -3.45 5.19
N HIS A 8 -1.81 -3.45 6.39
CA HIS A 8 -2.22 -2.53 7.46
C HIS A 8 -2.08 -1.06 7.06
N ALA A 9 -0.98 -0.70 6.41
CA ALA A 9 -0.80 0.66 5.91
C ALA A 9 -1.85 1.02 4.84
N LEU A 10 -2.13 0.11 3.90
CA LEU A 10 -3.16 0.31 2.88
C LEU A 10 -4.54 0.43 3.52
N GLU A 11 -4.90 -0.41 4.47
CA GLU A 11 -6.19 -0.33 5.16
C GLU A 11 -6.32 0.99 5.95
N ALA A 12 -5.28 1.39 6.68
CA ALA A 12 -5.23 2.65 7.40
C ALA A 12 -5.39 3.88 6.48
N THR A 13 -4.91 3.78 5.23
CA THR A 13 -5.05 4.86 4.23
C THR A 13 -6.25 4.70 3.30
N LYS A 14 -7.19 3.78 3.59
CA LYS A 14 -8.33 3.49 2.69
C LYS A 14 -7.89 3.11 1.27
N TRP A 15 -6.86 2.27 1.20
CA TRP A 15 -6.23 1.76 -0.02
C TRP A 15 -5.58 2.84 -0.88
N LYS A 16 -5.14 3.94 -0.26
CA LYS A 16 -4.46 5.03 -0.95
C LYS A 16 -2.97 4.75 -0.98
N VAL A 17 -2.43 4.46 -2.16
CA VAL A 17 -1.00 4.10 -2.34
C VAL A 17 -0.11 5.34 -2.32
N SER A 18 -0.55 6.40 -2.99
CA SER A 18 0.19 7.65 -3.25
C SER A 18 -0.47 8.88 -2.60
N GLY A 19 0.31 9.96 -2.47
CA GLY A 19 -0.13 11.23 -1.87
C GLY A 19 0.35 11.41 -0.44
N GLU A 20 0.07 12.58 0.14
CA GLU A 20 0.57 12.98 1.46
C GLU A 20 0.05 12.08 2.60
N GLN A 21 -1.15 11.52 2.42
CA GLN A 21 -1.77 10.54 3.32
C GLN A 21 -1.77 9.11 2.71
N GLY A 22 -0.86 8.83 1.78
CA GLY A 22 -0.75 7.51 1.15
C GLY A 22 0.01 6.50 2.02
N ALA A 23 -0.25 5.21 1.81
CA ALA A 23 0.43 4.11 2.49
C ALA A 23 1.94 4.15 2.25
N ALA A 24 2.38 4.64 1.08
CA ALA A 24 3.79 4.82 0.79
C ALA A 24 4.44 5.84 1.74
N LYS A 25 3.75 6.97 1.99
CA LYS A 25 4.22 7.99 2.93
C LYS A 25 4.27 7.46 4.36
N LEU A 26 3.25 6.73 4.79
CA LEU A 26 3.19 6.07 6.11
C LEU A 26 4.32 5.06 6.31
N LEU A 27 4.69 4.34 5.25
CA LEU A 27 5.80 3.38 5.28
C LEU A 27 7.18 4.04 5.03
N GLY A 28 7.24 5.36 4.80
CA GLY A 28 8.48 6.06 4.45
C GLY A 28 9.06 5.67 3.09
N LEU A 29 8.24 5.11 2.20
CA LEU A 29 8.61 4.64 0.87
C LEU A 29 8.10 5.58 -0.22
N ASN A 30 8.72 5.52 -1.39
CA ASN A 30 8.14 6.14 -2.58
C ASN A 30 6.93 5.32 -3.08
N ALA A 31 5.93 5.99 -3.64
CA ALA A 31 4.73 5.32 -4.18
C ALA A 31 5.07 4.28 -5.25
N SER A 32 6.08 4.51 -6.09
CA SER A 32 6.53 3.55 -7.10
C SER A 32 7.11 2.28 -6.47
N THR A 33 7.87 2.43 -5.39
CA THR A 33 8.41 1.29 -4.62
C THR A 33 7.30 0.48 -3.98
N LEU A 34 6.33 1.15 -3.34
CA LEU A 34 5.20 0.47 -2.73
C LEU A 34 4.37 -0.28 -3.78
N SER A 35 4.09 0.35 -4.93
CA SER A 35 3.38 -0.28 -6.05
C SER A 35 4.08 -1.54 -6.55
N SER A 36 5.40 -1.49 -6.74
CA SER A 36 6.20 -2.64 -7.18
C SER A 36 6.15 -3.78 -6.15
N ARG A 37 6.26 -3.45 -4.85
CA ARG A 37 6.11 -4.43 -3.75
C ARG A 37 4.71 -5.03 -3.69
N MET A 38 3.66 -4.21 -3.85
CA MET A 38 2.28 -4.70 -3.92
C MET A 38 2.12 -5.70 -5.08
N LYS A 39 2.70 -5.42 -6.24
CA LYS A 39 2.66 -6.31 -7.41
C LYS A 39 3.43 -7.62 -7.15
N ALA A 40 4.62 -7.54 -6.55
CA ALA A 40 5.41 -8.71 -6.17
C ALA A 40 4.70 -9.59 -5.13
N LEU A 41 3.98 -8.97 -4.19
CA LEU A 41 3.24 -9.64 -3.12
C LEU A 41 1.79 -9.98 -3.51
N LYS A 42 1.39 -9.72 -4.76
CA LYS A 42 0.03 -9.90 -5.28
C LYS A 42 -1.05 -9.26 -4.38
N ILE A 43 -0.75 -8.07 -3.86
CA ILE A 43 -1.69 -7.26 -3.06
C ILE A 43 -2.45 -6.37 -4.02
N HIS A 44 -3.75 -6.62 -4.14
CA HIS A 44 -4.64 -5.84 -5.00
C HIS A 44 -5.68 -5.12 -4.15
N LYS A 45 -6.05 -3.90 -4.56
CA LYS A 45 -7.17 -3.19 -3.96
C LYS A 45 -8.44 -4.04 -4.11
N PRO A 46 -9.20 -4.31 -3.04
CA PRO A 46 -10.48 -4.96 -3.16
C PRO A 46 -11.34 -4.08 -4.05
N ALA A 47 -11.75 -4.62 -5.19
CA ALA A 47 -12.77 -4.00 -6.01
C ALA A 47 -14.02 -3.94 -5.12
N ALA A 48 -14.45 -2.73 -4.76
CA ALA A 48 -15.73 -2.55 -4.08
C ALA A 48 -16.78 -3.22 -4.95
N SER A 49 -17.35 -4.32 -4.44
CA SER A 49 -18.50 -5.02 -5.03
C SER A 49 -19.78 -4.45 -4.46
#